data_AF-A0A1J3HNA5-F1
#
_entry.id   AF-A0A1J3HNA5-F1
#
_cell.length_a   1.000
_cell.length_b   1.000
_cell.length_c   1.000
_cell.angle_alpha   90.00
_cell.angle_beta   90.00
_cell.angle_gamma   90.00
#
_symmetry.space_group_name_H-M   'P 1'
#
loop_
_entity.id
_entity.type
_entity.pdbx_description
1 polymer ?
#
loop_
_entity_poly.entity_id
_entity_poly.type
_entity_poly.pdbx_seq_one_letter_code
_entity_poly.pdbx_strand_id
1 'polypeptide(L)'
;MQYSSHGWNAESRLLFQTHPLKPLGDLLEREGLLTLRIQQEFKSGKEYWALERKLCHHLSNKNKIYLEDVMRAIHLKSFDYRVLNLLLYKLRGEEVNELHMDFLSISEFLVEVADDLFDYEDDVLENNFNVLRMFVGIFGSSNAPTELAKRISEAEEKYEEIMKSLDPHLSSNYRRRCEEATKEGGKISGHTLGTWNIPAVISDEKAYRAAQR
;
A
#
# COMPACT_ATOMS: atom_id res chain seq x y z
N MET A 1 -30.95 -30.45 -6.83
CA MET A 1 -30.42 -29.08 -6.79
C MET A 1 -28.93 -29.14 -7.06
N GLN A 2 -28.53 -28.99 -8.33
CA GLN A 2 -27.12 -28.91 -8.72
C GLN A 2 -26.68 -27.45 -8.62
N TYR A 3 -25.66 -27.19 -7.80
CA TYR A 3 -24.95 -25.92 -7.82
C TYR A 3 -24.29 -25.75 -9.19
N SER A 4 -24.77 -24.79 -9.99
CA SER A 4 -24.11 -24.43 -11.23
C SER A 4 -22.81 -23.70 -10.90
N SER A 5 -21.68 -24.35 -11.18
CA SER A 5 -20.39 -23.68 -11.32
C SER A 5 -20.49 -22.68 -12.48
N HIS A 6 -20.74 -21.40 -12.19
CA HIS A 6 -20.48 -20.33 -13.15
C HIS A 6 -18.97 -20.12 -13.21
N GLY A 7 -18.31 -21.07 -13.86
CA GLY A 7 -16.90 -20.99 -14.22
C GLY A 7 -16.72 -19.82 -15.17
N TRP A 8 -15.82 -18.91 -14.82
CA TRP A 8 -15.50 -17.74 -15.62
C TRP A 8 -15.11 -18.21 -17.04
N ASN A 9 -15.79 -17.68 -18.05
CA ASN A 9 -15.51 -18.00 -19.45
C ASN A 9 -14.09 -17.54 -19.82
N ALA A 10 -13.49 -18.16 -20.86
CA ALA A 10 -12.11 -17.89 -21.26
C ALA A 10 -11.87 -16.41 -21.63
N GLU A 11 -12.92 -15.75 -22.14
CA GLU A 11 -12.91 -14.35 -22.53
C GLU A 11 -12.81 -13.42 -21.31
N SER A 12 -13.56 -13.69 -20.23
CA SER A 12 -13.44 -13.00 -18.95
C SER A 12 -12.03 -13.17 -18.38
N ARG A 13 -11.44 -14.36 -18.42
CA ARG A 13 -10.06 -14.57 -17.95
C ARG A 13 -9.05 -13.74 -18.74
N LEU A 14 -9.17 -13.68 -20.06
CA LEU A 14 -8.31 -12.86 -20.92
C LEU A 14 -8.50 -11.35 -20.67
N LEU A 15 -9.73 -10.92 -20.42
CA LEU A 15 -10.07 -9.54 -20.04
C LEU A 15 -9.43 -9.16 -18.70
N PHE A 16 -9.50 -10.02 -17.69
CA PHE A 16 -8.86 -9.75 -16.40
C PHE A 16 -7.32 -9.78 -16.49
N GLN A 17 -6.75 -10.62 -17.36
CA GLN A 17 -5.30 -10.65 -17.59
C GLN A 17 -4.78 -9.39 -18.30
N THR A 18 -5.55 -8.81 -19.21
CA THR A 18 -5.12 -7.64 -20.00
C THR A 18 -5.59 -6.31 -19.39
N HIS A 19 -6.76 -6.31 -18.74
CA HIS A 19 -7.43 -5.14 -18.20
C HIS A 19 -8.15 -5.47 -16.88
N PRO A 20 -7.41 -5.75 -15.79
CA PRO A 20 -7.97 -6.26 -14.53
C PRO A 20 -9.08 -5.38 -13.94
N LEU A 21 -8.96 -4.05 -14.12
CA LEU A 21 -9.90 -3.07 -13.57
C LEU A 21 -11.02 -2.67 -14.53
N LYS A 22 -11.00 -3.15 -15.78
CA LYS A 22 -12.03 -2.76 -16.76
C LYS A 22 -13.43 -3.25 -16.37
N PRO A 23 -13.64 -4.50 -15.93
CA PRO A 23 -14.98 -4.95 -15.50
C PRO A 23 -15.54 -4.12 -14.35
N LEU A 24 -14.69 -3.74 -13.39
CA LEU A 24 -15.07 -2.84 -12.30
C LEU A 24 -15.39 -1.44 -12.82
N GLY A 25 -14.57 -0.88 -13.72
CA GLY A 25 -14.82 0.40 -14.35
C GLY A 25 -16.16 0.46 -15.10
N ASP A 26 -16.45 -0.55 -15.92
CA ASP A 26 -17.70 -0.66 -16.68
C ASP A 26 -18.92 -0.74 -15.72
N LEU A 27 -18.78 -1.45 -14.59
CA LEU A 27 -19.81 -1.52 -13.55
C LEU A 27 -20.03 -0.14 -12.90
N LEU A 28 -18.96 0.51 -12.44
CA LEU A 28 -19.05 1.82 -11.80
C LEU A 28 -19.62 2.89 -12.76
N GLU A 29 -19.32 2.80 -14.05
CA GLU A 29 -19.87 3.71 -15.06
C GLU A 29 -21.39 3.53 -15.21
N ARG A 30 -21.84 2.27 -15.34
CA ARG A 30 -23.27 1.95 -15.42
C ARG A 30 -24.06 2.42 -14.21
N GLU A 31 -23.49 2.31 -13.02
CA GLU A 31 -24.13 2.76 -11.78
C GLU A 31 -23.96 4.28 -11.53
N GLY A 32 -23.33 5.03 -12.45
CA GLY A 32 -23.10 6.48 -12.31
C GLY A 32 -22.11 6.86 -11.20
N LEU A 33 -21.28 5.91 -10.76
CA LEU A 33 -20.30 6.06 -9.69
C LEU A 33 -18.89 6.36 -10.20
N LEU A 34 -18.59 6.07 -11.47
CA LEU A 34 -17.27 6.30 -12.03
C LEU A 34 -16.98 7.80 -12.17
N THR A 35 -15.90 8.26 -11.54
CA THR A 35 -15.40 9.64 -11.65
C THR A 35 -14.03 9.66 -12.33
N LEU A 36 -13.62 10.82 -12.82
CA LEU A 36 -12.26 11.01 -13.36
C LEU A 36 -11.19 10.67 -12.31
N ARG A 37 -11.45 11.00 -11.04
CA ARG A 37 -10.54 10.70 -9.92
C ARG A 37 -10.40 9.19 -9.68
N ILE A 38 -11.50 8.44 -9.71
CA ILE A 38 -11.45 6.97 -9.62
C ILE A 38 -10.70 6.36 -10.82
N GLN A 39 -10.92 6.89 -12.03
CA GLN A 39 -10.17 6.46 -13.21
C GLN A 39 -8.66 6.72 -13.07
N GLN A 40 -8.26 7.80 -12.41
CA GLN A 40 -6.85 8.08 -12.10
C GLN A 40 -6.30 7.05 -11.12
N GLU A 41 -7.03 6.69 -10.06
CA GLU A 41 -6.58 5.65 -9.13
C GLU A 41 -6.46 4.27 -9.80
N PHE A 42 -7.33 3.94 -10.76
CA PHE A 42 -7.14 2.74 -11.57
C PHE A 42 -5.87 2.76 -12.43
N LYS A 43 -5.46 3.94 -12.90
CA LYS A 43 -4.17 4.09 -13.60
C LYS A 43 -3.01 3.93 -12.61
N SER A 44 -3.13 4.50 -11.40
CA SER A 44 -2.18 4.33 -10.30
C SER A 44 -1.95 2.86 -9.97
N GLY A 45 -3.01 2.05 -9.84
CA GLY A 45 -2.87 0.61 -9.58
C GLY A 45 -2.17 -0.17 -10.71
N LYS A 46 -2.43 0.21 -11.97
CA LYS A 46 -1.69 -0.36 -13.12
C LYS A 46 -0.21 0.04 -13.12
N GLU A 47 0.08 1.29 -12.76
CA GLU A 47 1.44 1.81 -12.63
C GLU A 47 2.20 1.08 -11.51
N TYR A 48 1.56 0.92 -10.33
CA TYR A 48 2.11 0.12 -9.22
C TYR A 48 2.50 -1.27 -9.69
N TRP A 49 1.59 -1.99 -10.35
CA TRP A 49 1.87 -3.36 -10.78
C TRP A 49 3.05 -3.45 -11.76
N ALA A 50 3.25 -2.43 -12.60
CA ALA A 50 4.42 -2.35 -13.48
C ALA A 50 5.71 -2.03 -12.70
N LEU A 51 5.66 -1.08 -11.78
CA LEU A 51 6.79 -0.68 -10.94
C LEU A 51 7.26 -1.81 -10.03
N GLU A 52 6.34 -2.50 -9.37
CA GLU A 52 6.59 -3.64 -8.49
C GLU A 52 7.46 -4.69 -9.19
N ARG A 53 7.01 -5.17 -10.36
CA ARG A 53 7.76 -6.15 -11.16
C ARG A 53 9.13 -5.64 -11.60
N LYS A 54 9.21 -4.36 -12.02
CA LYS A 54 10.48 -3.73 -12.41
C LYS A 54 11.46 -3.72 -11.24
N LEU A 55 11.01 -3.31 -10.05
CA LEU A 55 11.82 -3.21 -8.85
C LEU A 55 12.31 -4.58 -8.37
N CYS A 56 11.42 -5.57 -8.27
CA CYS A 56 11.80 -6.93 -7.87
C CYS A 56 12.76 -7.57 -8.90
N HIS A 57 12.55 -7.33 -10.19
CA HIS A 57 13.47 -7.78 -11.25
C HIS A 57 14.83 -7.09 -11.14
N HIS A 58 14.87 -5.77 -10.91
CA HIS A 58 16.12 -5.04 -10.73
C HIS A 58 16.88 -5.55 -9.51
N LEU A 59 16.21 -5.74 -8.38
CA LEU A 59 16.82 -6.23 -7.15
C LEU A 59 17.41 -7.62 -7.33
N SER A 60 16.65 -8.54 -7.93
CA SER A 60 17.09 -9.92 -8.19
C SER A 60 18.35 -10.00 -9.07
N ASN A 61 18.48 -9.07 -10.01
CA ASN A 61 19.61 -8.98 -10.94
C ASN A 61 20.72 -8.04 -10.46
N LYS A 62 20.61 -7.47 -9.25
CA LYS A 62 21.55 -6.47 -8.71
C LYS A 62 21.72 -5.24 -9.60
N ASN A 63 20.66 -4.87 -10.32
CA ASN A 63 20.61 -3.64 -11.10
C ASN A 63 20.35 -2.44 -10.18
N LYS A 64 20.69 -1.24 -10.64
CA LYS A 64 20.44 -0.01 -9.90
C LYS A 64 18.94 0.20 -9.64
N ILE A 65 18.61 0.47 -8.39
CA ILE A 65 17.27 0.85 -7.92
C ILE A 65 17.32 2.33 -7.55
N TYR A 66 16.29 3.06 -7.94
CA TYR A 66 16.13 4.46 -7.60
C TYR A 66 15.13 4.61 -6.47
N LEU A 67 15.48 5.43 -5.48
CA LEU A 67 14.62 5.68 -4.33
C LEU A 67 13.26 6.26 -4.74
N GLU A 68 13.24 7.11 -5.77
CA GLU A 68 12.02 7.70 -6.32
C GLU A 68 11.03 6.63 -6.80
N ASP A 69 11.51 5.59 -7.50
CA ASP A 69 10.66 4.48 -7.97
C ASP A 69 10.08 3.69 -6.78
N VAL A 70 10.86 3.48 -5.71
CA VAL A 70 10.42 2.77 -4.50
C VAL A 70 9.38 3.57 -3.74
N MET A 71 9.63 4.87 -3.53
CA MET A 71 8.68 5.78 -2.86
C MET A 71 7.39 5.95 -3.68
N ARG A 72 7.50 5.92 -5.02
CA ARG A 72 6.33 5.92 -5.90
C ARG A 72 5.54 4.61 -5.77
N ALA A 73 6.22 3.46 -5.77
CA ALA A 73 5.56 2.16 -5.66
C ALA A 73 4.77 2.03 -4.35
N ILE A 74 5.35 2.36 -3.20
CA ILE A 74 4.64 2.27 -1.92
C ILE A 74 3.42 3.20 -1.88
N HIS A 75 3.53 4.43 -2.39
CA HIS A 75 2.39 5.35 -2.44
C HIS A 75 1.26 4.88 -3.38
N LEU A 76 1.58 4.08 -4.40
CA LEU A 76 0.59 3.54 -5.34
C LEU A 76 -0.02 2.21 -4.89
N LYS A 77 0.58 1.54 -3.91
CA LYS A 77 0.16 0.21 -3.42
C LYS A 77 -1.29 0.24 -2.94
N SER A 78 -1.67 1.26 -2.17
CA SER A 78 -3.01 1.43 -1.58
C SER A 78 -4.03 2.17 -2.46
N PHE A 79 -3.90 2.09 -3.80
CA PHE A 79 -4.82 2.79 -4.71
C PHE A 79 -6.29 2.37 -4.52
N ASP A 80 -6.53 1.12 -4.14
CA ASP A 80 -7.84 0.54 -3.89
C ASP A 80 -8.53 1.20 -2.68
N TYR A 81 -7.78 1.48 -1.63
CA TYR A 81 -8.26 2.22 -0.47
C TYR A 81 -8.72 3.65 -0.83
N ARG A 82 -7.99 4.32 -1.73
CA ARG A 82 -8.41 5.62 -2.29
C ARG A 82 -9.66 5.51 -3.15
N VAL A 83 -9.77 4.47 -3.99
CA VAL A 83 -10.99 4.19 -4.76
C VAL A 83 -12.20 4.02 -3.83
N LEU A 84 -12.06 3.25 -2.75
CA LEU A 84 -13.13 3.05 -1.77
C LEU A 84 -13.57 4.37 -1.14
N ASN A 85 -12.64 5.22 -0.71
CA ASN A 85 -12.97 6.52 -0.13
C ASN A 85 -13.68 7.46 -1.13
N LEU A 86 -13.21 7.50 -2.38
CA LEU A 86 -13.85 8.29 -3.45
C LEU A 86 -15.26 7.80 -3.75
N LEU A 87 -15.48 6.48 -3.74
CA LEU A 87 -16.81 5.89 -3.88
C LEU A 87 -17.72 6.28 -2.72
N LEU A 88 -17.22 6.29 -1.49
CA LEU A 88 -18.00 6.72 -0.32
C LEU A 88 -18.43 8.20 -0.42
N TYR A 89 -17.55 9.10 -0.87
CA TYR A 89 -17.93 10.49 -1.17
C TYR A 89 -19.05 10.56 -2.22
N LYS A 90 -18.87 9.83 -3.33
CA LYS A 90 -19.84 9.81 -4.42
C LYS A 90 -21.21 9.27 -3.98
N LEU A 91 -21.23 8.21 -3.16
CA LEU A 91 -22.45 7.60 -2.63
C LEU A 91 -23.18 8.49 -1.63
N ARG A 92 -22.46 9.32 -0.86
CA ARG A 92 -23.07 10.33 0.04
C ARG A 92 -23.53 11.59 -0.70
N GLY A 93 -23.16 11.76 -1.97
CA GLY A 93 -23.42 12.98 -2.72
C GLY A 93 -22.60 14.18 -2.22
N GLU A 94 -21.46 13.93 -1.61
CA GLU A 94 -20.56 14.96 -1.07
C GLU A 94 -19.42 15.26 -2.04
N GLU A 95 -18.94 16.51 -2.01
CA GLU A 95 -17.68 16.86 -2.68
C GLU A 95 -16.50 16.18 -1.98
N VAL A 96 -15.49 15.81 -2.77
CA VAL A 96 -14.28 15.19 -2.24
C VAL A 96 -13.53 16.23 -1.40
N ASN A 97 -13.24 15.90 -0.15
CA ASN A 97 -12.40 16.72 0.70
C ASN A 97 -10.93 16.41 0.39
N GLU A 98 -10.26 17.29 -0.35
CA GLU A 98 -8.86 17.09 -0.75
C GLU A 98 -7.91 17.02 0.46
N LEU A 99 -8.18 17.75 1.54
CA LEU A 99 -7.37 17.65 2.76
C LEU A 99 -7.48 16.25 3.40
N HIS A 100 -8.67 15.64 3.33
CA HIS A 100 -8.84 14.24 3.75
C HIS A 100 -8.10 13.29 2.80
N MET A 101 -8.13 13.52 1.49
CA MET A 101 -7.37 12.68 0.55
C MET A 101 -5.85 12.78 0.76
N ASP A 102 -5.33 13.97 1.07
CA ASP A 102 -3.92 14.18 1.43
C ASP A 102 -3.57 13.47 2.74
N PHE A 103 -4.45 13.53 3.74
CA PHE A 103 -4.30 12.77 4.98
C PHE A 103 -4.24 11.26 4.71
N LEU A 104 -5.16 10.75 3.89
CA LEU A 104 -5.21 9.33 3.54
C LEU A 104 -3.90 8.87 2.91
N SER A 105 -3.35 9.63 1.96
CA SER A 105 -2.07 9.32 1.33
C SER A 105 -0.93 9.10 2.35
N ILE A 106 -0.86 9.91 3.40
CA ILE A 106 0.18 9.77 4.44
C ILE A 106 -0.14 8.60 5.38
N SER A 107 -1.39 8.45 5.78
CA SER A 107 -1.84 7.33 6.61
C SER A 107 -1.58 5.98 5.92
N GLU A 108 -1.91 5.88 4.63
CA GLU A 108 -1.66 4.72 3.78
C GLU A 108 -0.18 4.38 3.75
N PHE A 109 0.70 5.37 3.51
CA PHE A 109 2.14 5.13 3.51
C PHE A 109 2.61 4.49 4.83
N LEU A 110 2.18 5.00 5.98
CA LEU A 110 2.56 4.43 7.27
C LEU A 110 2.04 3.00 7.45
N VAL A 111 0.79 2.74 7.05
CA VAL A 111 0.20 1.38 7.11
C VAL A 111 0.97 0.42 6.21
N GLU A 112 1.27 0.80 4.97
CA GLU A 112 2.03 -0.03 4.02
C GLU A 112 3.44 -0.34 4.52
N VAL A 113 4.11 0.64 5.15
CA VAL A 113 5.41 0.37 5.79
C VAL A 113 5.24 -0.61 6.95
N ALA A 114 4.20 -0.48 7.77
CA ALA A 114 3.97 -1.37 8.90
C ALA A 114 3.72 -2.82 8.42
N ASP A 115 2.90 -3.00 7.39
CA ASP A 115 2.61 -4.29 6.77
C ASP A 115 3.88 -4.89 6.14
N ASP A 116 4.63 -4.11 5.35
CA ASP A 116 5.91 -4.56 4.78
C ASP A 116 6.92 -4.96 5.88
N LEU A 117 6.98 -4.25 7.02
CA LEU A 117 7.88 -4.64 8.11
C LEU A 117 7.43 -5.94 8.79
N PHE A 118 6.13 -6.21 8.83
CA PHE A 118 5.57 -7.44 9.39
C PHE A 118 5.78 -8.64 8.46
N ASP A 119 5.54 -8.47 7.16
CA ASP A 119 5.61 -9.51 6.13
C ASP A 119 7.02 -9.66 5.51
N TYR A 120 8.03 -8.95 6.05
CA TYR A 120 9.37 -8.84 5.46
C TYR A 120 10.01 -10.16 5.05
N GLU A 121 9.95 -11.17 5.91
CA GLU A 121 10.56 -12.47 5.66
C GLU A 121 9.83 -13.22 4.53
N ASP A 122 8.50 -13.22 4.56
CA ASP A 122 7.65 -13.87 3.55
C ASP A 122 7.80 -13.18 2.18
N ASP A 123 7.82 -11.84 2.15
CA ASP A 123 8.04 -11.07 0.93
C ASP A 123 9.42 -11.34 0.30
N VAL A 124 10.45 -11.50 1.13
CA VAL A 124 11.76 -11.92 0.65
C VAL A 124 11.67 -13.31 0.04
N LEU A 125 10.99 -14.28 0.67
CA LEU A 125 10.87 -15.63 0.14
C LEU A 125 10.15 -15.67 -1.21
N GLU A 126 9.05 -14.93 -1.32
CA GLU A 126 8.20 -14.91 -2.52
C GLU A 126 8.73 -13.97 -3.62
N ASN A 127 9.75 -13.17 -3.33
CA ASN A 127 10.27 -12.13 -4.22
C ASN A 127 9.22 -11.03 -4.51
N ASN A 128 8.39 -10.73 -3.51
CA ASN A 128 7.43 -9.63 -3.55
C ASN A 128 8.11 -8.29 -3.27
N PHE A 129 7.43 -7.21 -3.63
CA PHE A 129 7.89 -5.87 -3.27
C PHE A 129 7.76 -5.68 -1.76
N ASN A 130 8.79 -5.11 -1.17
CA ASN A 130 8.82 -4.77 0.24
C ASN A 130 9.75 -3.58 0.45
N VAL A 131 9.32 -2.55 1.17
CA VAL A 131 10.07 -1.30 1.29
C VAL A 131 11.42 -1.48 1.98
N LEU A 132 11.51 -2.26 3.05
CA LEU A 132 12.78 -2.52 3.72
C LEU A 132 13.72 -3.29 2.78
N ARG A 133 13.19 -4.30 2.08
CA ARG A 133 13.92 -5.06 1.07
C ARG A 133 14.51 -4.16 -0.03
N MET A 134 13.73 -3.21 -0.52
CA MET A 134 14.21 -2.23 -1.51
C MET A 134 15.24 -1.28 -0.93
N PHE A 135 15.07 -0.82 0.32
CA PHE A 135 16.04 0.03 1.00
C PHE A 135 17.38 -0.68 1.19
N VAL A 136 17.37 -1.99 1.49
CA VAL A 136 18.60 -2.80 1.53
C VAL A 136 19.30 -2.82 0.17
N GLY A 137 18.55 -2.93 -0.92
CA GLY A 137 19.08 -2.85 -2.29
C GLY A 137 19.69 -1.50 -2.66
N ILE A 138 19.23 -0.40 -2.06
CA ILE A 138 19.70 0.97 -2.34
C ILE A 138 20.87 1.36 -1.41
N PHE A 139 20.69 1.18 -0.11
CA PHE A 139 21.55 1.74 0.93
C PHE A 139 22.49 0.70 1.57
N GLY A 140 22.28 -0.58 1.27
CA GLY A 140 22.96 -1.70 1.91
C GLY A 140 22.37 -2.03 3.29
N SER A 141 22.66 -3.23 3.77
CA SER A 141 22.04 -3.80 4.97
C SER A 141 22.29 -2.98 6.25
N SER A 142 23.42 -2.28 6.34
CA SER A 142 23.78 -1.49 7.53
C SER A 142 23.02 -0.16 7.62
N ASN A 143 22.72 0.48 6.49
CA ASN A 143 22.10 1.82 6.47
C ASN A 143 20.60 1.78 6.23
N ALA A 144 20.07 0.72 5.60
CA ALA A 144 18.67 0.60 5.23
C ALA A 144 17.68 0.81 6.41
N PRO A 145 17.89 0.22 7.61
CA PRO A 145 17.02 0.48 8.75
C PRO A 145 16.98 1.95 9.17
N THR A 146 18.14 2.62 9.19
CA THR A 146 18.25 4.03 9.59
C THR A 146 17.58 4.95 8.57
N GLU A 147 17.79 4.71 7.28
CA GLU A 147 17.15 5.48 6.21
C GLU A 147 15.63 5.28 6.20
N LEU A 148 15.14 4.06 6.46
CA LEU A 148 13.71 3.80 6.54
C LEU A 148 13.09 4.47 7.78
N ALA A 149 13.74 4.37 8.94
CA ALA A 149 13.30 5.03 10.17
C ALA A 149 13.16 6.55 9.98
N LYS A 150 14.11 7.18 9.28
CA LYS A 150 14.02 8.61 8.94
C LYS A 150 12.76 8.93 8.14
N ARG A 151 12.41 8.10 7.14
CA ARG A 151 11.22 8.29 6.31
C ARG A 151 9.92 8.07 7.07
N ILE A 152 9.91 7.12 7.97
CA ILE A 152 8.80 6.90 8.89
C ILE A 152 8.59 8.17 9.73
N SER A 153 9.64 8.70 10.38
CA SER A 153 9.53 9.90 11.21
C SER A 153 9.05 11.13 10.42
N GLU A 154 9.59 11.35 9.22
CA GLU A 154 9.12 12.44 8.33
C GLU A 154 7.63 12.29 7.96
N ALA A 155 7.13 11.06 7.80
CA ALA A 155 5.73 10.80 7.51
C ALA A 155 4.84 10.94 8.76
N GLU A 156 5.30 10.52 9.94
CA GLU A 156 4.60 10.71 11.21
C GLU A 156 4.44 12.21 11.55
N GLU A 157 5.47 13.02 11.33
CA GLU A 157 5.38 14.47 11.52
C GLU A 157 4.31 15.09 10.62
N LYS A 158 4.29 14.72 9.33
CA LYS A 158 3.26 15.19 8.37
C LYS A 158 1.87 14.67 8.73
N TYR A 159 1.77 13.42 9.18
CA TYR A 159 0.53 12.83 9.63
C TYR A 159 -0.07 13.66 10.77
N GLU A 160 0.73 13.98 11.78
CA GLU A 160 0.30 14.78 12.93
C GLU A 160 -0.02 16.23 12.56
N GLU A 161 0.69 16.82 11.60
CA GLU A 161 0.39 18.15 11.08
C GLU A 161 -0.98 18.20 10.39
N ILE A 162 -1.22 17.29 9.43
CA ILE A 162 -2.48 17.25 8.69
C ILE A 162 -3.64 16.85 9.61
N MET A 163 -3.44 15.90 10.53
CA MET A 163 -4.45 15.43 11.49
C MET A 163 -5.03 16.58 12.34
N LYS A 164 -4.24 17.61 12.65
CA LYS A 164 -4.67 18.81 13.39
C LYS A 164 -5.52 19.76 12.54
N SER A 165 -5.33 19.74 11.23
CA SER A 165 -6.07 20.57 10.28
C SER A 165 -7.35 19.91 9.76
N LEU A 166 -7.53 18.60 9.97
CA LEU A 166 -8.75 17.89 9.62
C LEU A 166 -9.98 18.38 10.39
N ASP A 167 -11.14 18.13 9.81
CA ASP A 167 -12.41 18.25 10.53
C ASP A 167 -12.33 17.49 11.88
N PRO A 168 -12.74 18.10 13.01
CA PRO A 168 -12.59 17.48 14.33
C PRO A 168 -13.29 16.14 14.48
N HIS A 169 -14.44 15.95 13.82
CA HIS A 169 -15.16 14.68 13.87
C HIS A 169 -14.40 13.60 13.10
N LEU A 170 -13.88 13.95 11.91
CA LEU A 170 -13.05 13.05 11.11
C LEU A 170 -11.75 12.67 11.85
N SER A 171 -11.04 13.65 12.40
CA SER A 171 -9.82 13.45 13.20
C SER A 171 -10.07 12.52 14.40
N SER A 172 -11.18 12.71 15.10
CA SER A 172 -11.56 11.85 16.23
C SER A 172 -11.89 10.42 15.79
N ASN A 173 -12.57 10.24 14.65
CA ASN A 173 -12.89 8.92 14.12
C ASN A 173 -11.62 8.14 13.73
N TYR A 174 -10.65 8.80 13.07
CA TYR A 174 -9.39 8.16 12.72
C TYR A 174 -8.58 7.76 13.96
N ARG A 175 -8.44 8.65 14.94
CA ARG A 175 -7.75 8.31 16.19
C ARG A 175 -8.35 7.09 16.86
N ARG A 176 -9.68 7.03 16.97
CA ARG A 176 -10.38 5.86 17.51
C ARG A 176 -10.10 4.60 16.70
N ARG A 177 -10.16 4.65 15.36
CA ARG A 177 -9.87 3.47 14.53
C ARG A 177 -8.42 3.00 14.67
N CYS A 178 -7.45 3.92 14.77
CA CYS A 178 -6.05 3.59 15.03
C CYS A 178 -5.88 2.86 16.38
N GLU A 179 -6.54 3.34 17.43
CA GLU A 179 -6.53 2.68 18.74
C GLU A 179 -7.15 1.29 18.71
N GLU A 180 -8.26 1.11 17.99
CA GLU A 180 -8.91 -0.18 17.81
C GLU A 180 -8.02 -1.17 17.05
N ALA A 181 -7.43 -0.75 15.93
CA ALA A 181 -6.52 -1.58 15.14
C ALA A 181 -5.27 -1.99 15.96
N THR A 182 -4.72 -1.08 16.76
CA THR A 182 -3.58 -1.38 17.64
C THR A 182 -3.94 -2.45 18.69
N LYS A 183 -5.16 -2.36 19.26
CA LYS A 183 -5.67 -3.35 20.22
C LYS A 183 -5.94 -4.70 19.57
N GLU A 184 -6.51 -4.72 18.37
CA GLU A 184 -6.73 -5.93 17.57
C GLU A 184 -5.41 -6.66 17.28
N GLY A 185 -4.33 -5.91 17.05
CA GLY A 185 -2.96 -6.43 16.91
C GLY A 185 -2.28 -6.88 18.21
N GLY A 186 -3.00 -6.90 19.35
CA GLY A 186 -2.50 -7.40 20.64
C GLY A 186 -1.46 -6.51 21.34
N LYS A 187 -1.19 -5.29 20.83
CA LYS A 187 -0.23 -4.36 21.42
C LYS A 187 -0.94 -3.33 22.31
N ILE A 188 -0.46 -3.16 23.53
CA ILE A 188 -0.79 -2.02 24.39
C ILE A 188 0.37 -1.02 24.22
N SER A 189 0.43 -0.30 23.10
CA SER A 189 1.46 0.72 22.91
C SER A 189 1.08 2.03 23.61
N GLY A 190 2.07 2.72 24.20
CA GLY A 190 1.89 4.07 24.74
C GLY A 190 1.88 5.18 23.67
N HIS A 191 2.28 4.86 22.44
CA HIS A 191 2.27 5.76 21.29
C HIS A 191 1.01 5.51 20.44
N THR A 192 0.39 6.59 19.96
CA THR A 192 -0.90 6.60 19.25
C THR A 192 -0.87 5.89 17.90
N LEU A 193 0.31 5.81 17.28
CA LEU A 193 0.54 5.10 16.01
C LEU A 193 1.22 3.72 16.19
N GLY A 194 1.34 3.26 17.43
CA GLY A 194 2.08 2.02 17.72
C GLY A 194 3.58 2.22 17.86
N THR A 195 4.32 1.11 17.89
CA THR A 195 5.78 1.09 17.97
C THR A 195 6.33 0.34 16.77
N TRP A 196 7.20 1.00 16.02
CA TRP A 196 7.91 0.44 14.87
C TRP A 196 8.90 -0.63 15.32
N ASN A 197 8.83 -1.80 14.68
CA ASN A 197 9.80 -2.86 14.85
C ASN A 197 10.38 -3.17 13.47
N ILE A 198 11.57 -2.64 13.17
CA ILE A 198 12.27 -2.96 11.93
C ILE A 198 12.95 -4.33 12.14
N PRO A 199 12.59 -5.37 11.35
CA PRO A 199 13.12 -6.70 11.54
C PRO A 199 14.62 -6.77 11.20
N ALA A 200 15.25 -7.88 11.59
CA ALA A 200 16.64 -8.14 11.24
C ALA A 200 16.79 -8.21 9.72
N VAL A 201 17.71 -7.42 9.17
CA VAL A 201 17.90 -7.33 7.72
C VAL A 201 18.48 -8.63 7.15
N ILE A 202 17.85 -9.14 6.10
CA ILE A 202 18.36 -10.23 5.27
C ILE A 202 19.34 -9.64 4.26
N SER A 203 20.64 -9.90 4.47
CA SER A 203 21.72 -9.36 3.62
C SER A 203 21.98 -10.18 2.35
N ASP A 204 21.71 -11.48 2.37
CA ASP A 204 21.79 -12.36 1.20
C ASP A 204 20.47 -13.12 1.03
N GLU A 205 19.58 -12.57 0.20
CA GLU A 205 18.30 -13.20 -0.08
C GLU A 205 18.43 -14.53 -0.83
N LYS A 206 19.52 -14.76 -1.58
CA LYS A 206 19.69 -16.04 -2.29
C LYS A 206 20.01 -17.13 -1.29
N ALA A 207 20.92 -16.86 -0.36
CA ALA A 207 21.23 -17.76 0.73
C ALA A 207 20.01 -17.99 1.63
N TYR A 208 19.28 -16.93 1.99
CA TYR A 208 18.07 -17.02 2.80
C TYR A 208 17.00 -17.90 2.15
N ARG A 209 16.67 -17.66 0.87
CA ARG A 209 15.71 -18.51 0.13
C ARG A 209 16.18 -19.96 -0.02
N ALA A 210 17.48 -20.19 -0.17
CA ALA A 210 18.02 -21.55 -0.29
C ALA A 210 17.95 -22.33 1.02
N ALA A 211 18.02 -21.65 2.18
CA ALA A 211 17.92 -22.28 3.49
C ALA A 211 16.49 -22.68 3.89
N GLN A 212 15.47 -22.12 3.22
CA GLN A 212 14.05 -22.38 3.49
C GLN A 212 13.41 -23.35 2.48
N ARG A 213 14.21 -23.92 1.56
CA ARG A 213 13.79 -24.98 0.61
C ARG A 213 14.25 -26.35 1.09
#